data_AF-A0A3R6YP54-F1
#
_entry.id   AF-A0A3R6YP54-F1
#
_cell.length_a   1.000
_cell.length_b   1.000
_cell.length_c   1.000
_cell.angle_alpha   90.00
_cell.angle_beta   90.00
_cell.angle_gamma   90.00
#
_symmetry.space_group_name_H-M   'P 1'
#
loop_
_entity.id
_entity.type
_entity.pdbx_description
1 polymer ?
#
loop_
_entity_poly.entity_id
_entity_poly.type
_entity_poly.pdbx_seq_one_letter_code
_entity_poly.pdbx_strand_id
1 'polypeptide(L)'
;MATIRKKHRAPVSVFQRDPGPWSRLLIDWLATLAVIMIFGLVMLFSASYTTGYLRMGDSFHYIKQQALCMMIGLACMFLMSYMDHRFLRKMVVPGYIIVLAMLAVTLTMAPLNGCRRWIRFGGLTLQSSEVAKFEMILFSSHLAAKAPQVERLDPERRILLTPREWLRVRVWKQLVVPVLPLIPVVILLAMEPHMSGIVLTVAVVGTILLLSGSGGVLTWAGAITAGALLETLLSHVDSIPYLQKRLDGWTQDLSKMTDQTVQSLYAIGSGGLKGLGLGNSVEKQLWLPESTNDFIFSVVCEELGFIGAVLIIVLFVLFIVQGLLIAYKAENLYCTMVGIGIMAQIAWQVFCNIAVVTNTLPNTGISLPFFSSGGTSLILLLAEMGVMVNIGRNGERVAQQREQMRAQREAARAEREAELARKTIDLASARAARTEQ
;
A
#
# COMPACT_ATOMS: atom_id res chain seq x y z
N MET A 1 1.73 34.13 36.85
CA MET A 1 2.02 32.68 36.68
C MET A 1 0.95 32.07 35.77
N ALA A 2 1.24 31.90 34.48
CA ALA A 2 0.35 31.18 33.57
C ALA A 2 0.49 29.68 33.85
N THR A 3 -0.51 29.08 34.49
CA THR A 3 -0.55 27.64 34.75
C THR A 3 -0.72 26.92 33.41
N ILE A 4 0.33 26.23 32.99
CA ILE A 4 0.30 25.27 31.87
C ILE A 4 -0.63 24.14 32.28
N ARG A 5 -1.93 24.28 32.00
CA ARG A 5 -2.91 23.20 32.11
C ARG A 5 -2.44 22.08 31.18
N LYS A 6 -1.79 21.05 31.74
CA LYS A 6 -1.54 19.78 31.04
C LYS A 6 -2.90 19.26 30.60
N LYS A 7 -3.24 19.46 29.32
CA LYS A 7 -4.46 18.95 28.69
C LYS A 7 -4.45 17.44 28.88
N HIS A 8 -5.26 16.92 29.81
CA HIS A 8 -5.42 15.48 30.01
C HIS A 8 -5.80 14.89 28.65
N ARG A 9 -4.93 14.02 28.10
CA ARG A 9 -5.23 13.36 26.83
C ARG A 9 -6.37 12.38 27.12
N ALA A 10 -7.56 12.68 26.61
CA ALA A 10 -8.70 11.79 26.69
C ALA A 10 -8.32 10.38 26.20
N PRO A 11 -8.88 9.31 26.78
CA PRO A 11 -8.63 7.96 26.31
C PRO A 11 -9.02 7.85 24.84
N VAL A 12 -8.08 7.37 24.02
CA VAL A 12 -8.33 7.15 22.59
C VAL A 12 -9.10 5.84 22.47
N SER A 13 -10.33 5.90 21.93
CA SER A 13 -11.15 4.72 21.66
C SER A 13 -10.50 3.84 20.59
N VAL A 14 -10.61 2.51 20.74
CA VAL A 14 -10.14 1.56 19.71
C VAL A 14 -11.00 1.65 18.46
N PHE A 15 -12.32 1.68 18.65
CA PHE A 15 -13.31 1.81 17.57
C PHE A 15 -13.98 3.18 17.59
N GLN A 16 -14.15 3.74 16.41
CA GLN A 16 -14.84 5.00 16.19
C GLN A 16 -16.34 4.74 16.02
N ARG A 17 -17.18 5.52 16.72
CA ARG A 17 -18.66 5.37 16.66
C ARG A 17 -19.26 5.79 15.32
N ASP A 18 -18.70 6.83 14.70
CA ASP A 18 -19.16 7.32 13.39
C ASP A 18 -17.95 7.70 12.52
N PRO A 19 -17.54 6.84 11.56
CA PRO A 19 -16.43 7.10 10.63
C PRO A 19 -16.72 8.19 9.60
N GLY A 20 -17.96 8.68 9.48
CA GLY A 20 -18.36 9.61 8.44
C GLY A 20 -19.10 8.95 7.27
N PRO A 21 -19.58 9.77 6.32
CA PRO A 21 -20.43 9.32 5.22
C PRO A 21 -19.64 8.56 4.13
N TRP A 22 -20.38 7.84 3.30
CA TRP A 22 -19.85 7.15 2.12
C TRP A 22 -19.80 8.13 0.94
N SER A 23 -18.59 8.53 0.52
CA SER A 23 -18.42 9.34 -0.68
C SER A 23 -18.57 8.48 -1.94
N ARG A 24 -19.00 9.09 -3.06
CA ARG A 24 -19.12 8.38 -4.35
C ARG A 24 -17.79 7.75 -4.76
N LEU A 25 -16.69 8.49 -4.62
CA LEU A 25 -15.34 8.00 -4.91
C LEU A 25 -14.98 6.73 -4.12
N LEU A 26 -15.38 6.64 -2.85
CA LEU A 26 -15.11 5.47 -2.02
C LEU A 26 -15.97 4.27 -2.46
N ILE A 27 -17.24 4.50 -2.81
CA ILE A 27 -18.12 3.47 -3.36
C ILE A 27 -17.57 2.93 -4.68
N ASP A 28 -17.17 3.82 -5.59
CA ASP A 28 -16.57 3.45 -6.88
C ASP A 28 -15.28 2.65 -6.70
N TRP A 29 -14.45 3.03 -5.72
CA TRP A 29 -13.23 2.33 -5.36
C TRP A 29 -13.48 0.93 -4.75
N LEU A 30 -14.53 0.77 -3.95
CA LEU A 30 -14.94 -0.55 -3.46
C LEU A 30 -15.54 -1.41 -4.57
N ALA A 31 -16.24 -0.81 -5.54
CA ALA A 31 -16.74 -1.52 -6.71
C ALA A 31 -15.58 -2.04 -7.57
N THR A 32 -14.54 -1.23 -7.81
CA THR A 32 -13.34 -1.68 -8.53
C THR A 32 -12.60 -2.78 -7.78
N LEU A 33 -12.47 -2.69 -6.45
CA LEU A 33 -11.93 -3.77 -5.61
C LEU A 33 -12.75 -5.07 -5.75
N ALA A 34 -14.08 -4.98 -5.69
CA ALA A 34 -14.95 -6.14 -5.82
C ALA A 34 -14.80 -6.83 -7.18
N VAL A 35 -14.73 -6.04 -8.27
CA VAL A 35 -14.47 -6.57 -9.62
C VAL A 35 -13.12 -7.28 -9.68
N ILE A 36 -12.06 -6.68 -9.14
CA ILE A 36 -10.72 -7.27 -9.07
C ILE A 36 -10.74 -8.60 -8.31
N MET A 37 -11.41 -8.67 -7.14
CA MET A 37 -11.49 -9.89 -6.35
C MET A 37 -12.29 -11.00 -7.03
N ILE A 38 -13.44 -10.68 -7.62
CA ILE A 38 -14.28 -11.67 -8.32
C ILE A 38 -13.50 -12.24 -9.50
N PHE A 39 -12.88 -11.36 -10.29
CA PHE A 39 -12.08 -11.77 -11.43
C PHE A 39 -10.85 -12.60 -11.00
N GLY A 40 -10.18 -12.18 -9.92
CA GLY A 40 -9.07 -12.91 -9.32
C GLY A 40 -9.48 -14.31 -8.87
N LEU A 41 -10.65 -14.47 -8.25
CA LEU A 41 -11.18 -15.77 -7.84
C LEU A 41 -11.50 -16.68 -9.03
N VAL A 42 -12.07 -16.13 -10.11
CA VAL A 42 -12.33 -16.87 -11.35
C VAL A 42 -11.03 -17.35 -11.98
N MET A 43 -10.03 -16.47 -12.09
CA MET A 43 -8.72 -16.84 -12.65
C MET A 43 -7.98 -17.84 -11.76
N LEU A 44 -8.08 -17.69 -10.43
CA LEU A 44 -7.49 -18.65 -9.50
C LEU A 44 -8.13 -20.03 -9.65
N PHE A 45 -9.46 -20.10 -9.81
CA PHE A 45 -10.12 -21.36 -10.10
C PHE A 45 -9.59 -21.97 -11.38
N SER A 46 -9.55 -21.19 -12.45
CA SER A 46 -9.10 -21.66 -13.76
C SER A 46 -7.66 -22.20 -13.71
N ALA A 47 -6.77 -21.51 -12.99
CA ALA A 47 -5.37 -21.89 -12.82
C ALA A 47 -5.16 -23.11 -11.89
N SER A 48 -6.04 -23.29 -10.88
CA SER A 48 -5.88 -24.33 -9.85
C SER A 48 -6.73 -25.58 -10.07
N TYR A 49 -7.74 -25.55 -10.94
CA TYR A 49 -8.69 -26.65 -11.15
C TYR A 49 -8.01 -27.99 -11.43
N THR A 50 -7.11 -28.03 -12.41
CA THR A 50 -6.42 -29.26 -12.83
C THR A 50 -5.48 -29.78 -11.75
N THR A 51 -4.74 -28.88 -11.10
CA THR A 51 -3.81 -29.23 -10.02
C THR A 51 -4.54 -29.74 -8.78
N GLY A 52 -5.68 -29.13 -8.42
CA GLY A 52 -6.54 -29.56 -7.32
C GLY A 52 -7.10 -30.96 -7.55
N TYR A 53 -7.57 -31.25 -8.77
CA TYR A 53 -8.05 -32.57 -9.14
C TYR A 53 -6.95 -33.63 -9.05
N LEU A 54 -5.81 -33.38 -9.69
CA LEU A 54 -4.73 -34.36 -9.81
C LEU A 54 -3.97 -34.63 -8.50
N ARG A 55 -3.76 -33.61 -7.66
CA ARG A 55 -2.95 -33.74 -6.43
C ARG A 55 -3.78 -33.98 -5.17
N MET A 56 -4.98 -33.41 -5.09
CA MET A 56 -5.80 -33.44 -3.87
C MET A 56 -7.09 -34.25 -4.03
N GLY A 57 -7.41 -34.71 -5.25
CA GLY A 57 -8.67 -35.41 -5.54
C GLY A 57 -9.92 -34.52 -5.48
N ASP A 58 -9.76 -33.21 -5.28
CA ASP A 58 -10.83 -32.22 -5.21
C ASP A 58 -10.43 -30.95 -5.97
N SER A 59 -11.05 -30.72 -7.13
CA SER A 59 -10.81 -29.55 -7.96
C SER A 59 -11.14 -28.22 -7.26
N PHE A 60 -11.96 -28.25 -6.21
CA PHE A 60 -12.36 -27.05 -5.45
C PHE A 60 -11.49 -26.78 -4.24
N HIS A 61 -10.47 -27.60 -3.94
CA HIS A 61 -9.66 -27.48 -2.73
C HIS A 61 -9.08 -26.07 -2.53
N TYR A 62 -8.41 -25.52 -3.55
CA TYR A 62 -7.78 -24.20 -3.49
C TYR A 62 -8.78 -23.05 -3.41
N ILE A 63 -9.91 -23.13 -4.14
CA ILE A 63 -10.97 -22.10 -4.04
C ILE A 63 -11.59 -22.11 -2.66
N LYS A 64 -11.93 -23.27 -2.10
CA LYS A 64 -12.59 -23.36 -0.79
C LYS A 64 -11.74 -22.65 0.27
N GLN A 65 -10.43 -22.88 0.26
CA GLN A 65 -9.50 -22.21 1.15
C GLN A 65 -9.41 -20.70 0.86
N GLN A 66 -9.27 -20.30 -0.40
CA GLN A 66 -9.21 -18.88 -0.77
C GLN A 66 -10.50 -18.13 -0.40
N ALA A 67 -11.67 -18.72 -0.63
CA ALA A 67 -12.97 -18.16 -0.29
C ALA A 67 -13.13 -18.01 1.23
N LEU A 68 -12.67 -18.98 2.03
CA LEU A 68 -12.62 -18.86 3.48
C LEU A 68 -11.72 -17.69 3.91
N CYS A 69 -10.52 -17.59 3.36
CA CYS A 69 -9.61 -16.48 3.62
C CYS A 69 -10.19 -15.14 3.16
N MET A 70 -10.93 -15.10 2.05
CA MET A 70 -11.61 -13.90 1.56
C MET A 70 -12.72 -13.48 2.52
N MET A 71 -13.53 -14.40 3.03
CA MET A 71 -14.56 -14.09 4.04
C MET A 71 -13.95 -13.53 5.33
N ILE A 72 -12.88 -14.16 5.83
CA ILE A 72 -12.15 -13.66 7.01
C ILE A 72 -11.55 -12.28 6.71
N GLY A 73 -10.95 -12.10 5.55
CA GLY A 73 -10.37 -10.83 5.12
C GLY A 73 -11.42 -9.72 4.99
N LEU A 74 -12.61 -10.01 4.47
CA LEU A 74 -13.73 -9.05 4.42
C LEU A 74 -14.22 -8.68 5.82
N ALA A 75 -14.26 -9.64 6.76
CA ALA A 75 -14.54 -9.35 8.16
C ALA A 75 -13.45 -8.44 8.78
N CYS A 76 -12.17 -8.71 8.51
CA CYS A 76 -11.07 -7.85 8.92
C CYS A 76 -11.16 -6.45 8.28
N MET A 77 -11.48 -6.36 6.98
CA MET A 77 -11.71 -5.10 6.27
C MET A 77 -12.80 -4.29 6.95
N PHE A 78 -13.93 -4.93 7.27
CA PHE A 78 -15.03 -4.29 7.98
C PHE A 78 -14.60 -3.79 9.36
N LEU A 79 -13.93 -4.60 10.17
CA LEU A 79 -13.44 -4.20 11.50
C LEU A 79 -12.44 -3.03 11.43
N MET A 80 -11.47 -3.11 10.51
CA MET A 80 -10.48 -2.04 10.31
C MET A 80 -11.12 -0.75 9.79
N SER A 81 -12.24 -0.83 9.06
CA SER A 81 -12.99 0.34 8.60
C SER A 81 -13.56 1.21 9.73
N TYR A 82 -13.72 0.65 10.93
CA TYR A 82 -14.20 1.34 12.14
C TYR A 82 -13.08 1.63 13.16
N MET A 83 -11.84 1.21 12.91
CA MET A 83 -10.74 1.45 13.83
C MET A 83 -10.39 2.94 13.86
N ASP A 84 -10.07 3.51 15.02
CA ASP A 84 -9.69 4.92 15.12
C ASP A 84 -8.24 5.10 14.64
N HIS A 85 -8.00 5.96 13.63
CA HIS A 85 -6.65 6.27 13.13
C HIS A 85 -5.70 6.76 14.24
N ARG A 86 -6.23 7.40 15.28
CA ARG A 86 -5.45 7.88 16.44
C ARG A 86 -4.99 6.72 17.31
N PHE A 87 -5.81 5.67 17.44
CA PHE A 87 -5.41 4.44 18.11
C PHE A 87 -4.33 3.74 17.30
N LEU A 88 -4.54 3.61 15.98
CA LEU A 88 -3.55 3.02 15.07
C LEU A 88 -2.21 3.76 15.17
N ARG A 89 -2.23 5.10 15.16
CA ARG A 89 -1.03 5.94 15.32
C ARG A 89 -0.34 5.77 16.68
N LYS A 90 -1.08 5.47 17.75
CA LYS A 90 -0.52 5.20 19.09
C LYS A 90 0.11 3.81 19.16
N MET A 91 -0.44 2.85 18.42
CA MET A 91 0.04 1.47 18.35
C MET A 91 1.25 1.26 17.44
N VAL A 92 1.64 2.24 16.62
CA VAL A 92 2.84 2.14 15.75
C VAL A 92 4.11 1.70 16.48
N VAL A 93 4.46 2.29 17.62
CA VAL A 93 5.71 1.90 18.32
C VAL A 93 5.60 0.50 18.94
N PRO A 94 4.53 0.17 19.69
CA PRO A 94 4.30 -1.20 20.14
C PRO A 94 4.22 -2.23 19.00
N GLY A 95 3.53 -1.89 17.92
CA GLY A 95 3.32 -2.72 16.73
C GLY A 95 4.63 -3.08 16.06
N TYR A 96 5.51 -2.10 15.86
CA TYR A 96 6.86 -2.32 15.37
C TYR A 96 7.69 -3.30 16.23
N ILE A 97 7.62 -3.19 17.56
CA ILE A 97 8.31 -4.14 18.45
C ILE A 97 7.72 -5.55 18.31
N ILE A 98 6.38 -5.65 18.23
CA ILE A 98 5.69 -6.94 18.01
C ILE A 98 6.12 -7.55 16.68
N VAL A 99 6.22 -6.76 15.62
CA VAL A 99 6.68 -7.23 14.30
C VAL A 99 8.11 -7.72 14.33
N LEU A 100 9.03 -6.99 14.99
CA LEU A 100 10.41 -7.46 15.16
C LEU A 100 10.47 -8.78 15.92
N ALA A 101 9.69 -8.92 17.00
CA ALA A 101 9.59 -10.17 17.74
C ALA A 101 9.02 -11.28 16.87
N MET A 102 8.01 -11.00 16.05
CA MET A 102 7.37 -11.97 15.17
C MET A 102 8.32 -12.46 14.07
N LEU A 103 9.08 -11.57 13.44
CA LEU A 103 10.14 -11.93 12.49
C LEU A 103 11.23 -12.78 13.18
N ALA A 104 11.68 -12.38 14.37
CA ALA A 104 12.66 -13.16 15.12
C ALA A 104 12.16 -14.57 15.50
N VAL A 105 10.89 -14.70 15.89
CA VAL A 105 10.23 -16.00 16.16
C VAL A 105 10.10 -16.84 14.89
N THR A 106 9.87 -16.21 13.74
CA THR A 106 9.74 -16.94 12.46
C THR A 106 11.03 -17.68 12.10
N LEU A 107 12.19 -17.12 12.44
CA LEU A 107 13.49 -17.76 12.24
C LEU A 107 13.66 -19.06 13.05
N THR A 108 12.91 -19.27 14.14
CA THR A 108 12.97 -20.50 14.94
C THR A 108 11.99 -21.57 14.48
N MET A 109 11.05 -21.24 13.59
CA MET A 109 10.04 -22.15 13.08
C MET A 109 10.58 -23.14 12.05
N ALA A 110 9.90 -24.28 11.90
CA ALA A 110 10.26 -25.30 10.92
C ALA A 110 10.14 -24.77 9.48
N PRO A 111 11.13 -25.03 8.60
CA PRO A 111 11.09 -24.55 7.23
C PRO A 111 9.96 -25.22 6.43
N LEU A 112 9.30 -24.44 5.57
CA LEU A 112 8.40 -24.90 4.52
C LEU A 112 9.11 -24.70 3.19
N ASN A 113 9.17 -25.74 2.36
CA ASN A 113 9.87 -25.69 1.07
C ASN A 113 11.30 -25.13 1.17
N GLY A 114 12.01 -25.46 2.26
CA GLY A 114 13.38 -25.03 2.52
C GLY A 114 13.54 -23.62 3.12
N CYS A 115 12.46 -22.86 3.33
CA CYS A 115 12.52 -21.49 3.88
C CYS A 115 11.74 -21.33 5.19
N ARG A 116 12.28 -20.56 6.14
CA ARG A 116 11.63 -20.22 7.43
C ARG A 116 10.95 -18.86 7.33
N ARG A 117 9.70 -18.83 6.85
CA ARG A 117 8.94 -17.57 6.60
C ARG A 117 7.53 -17.55 7.20
N TRP A 118 7.10 -18.65 7.82
CA TRP A 118 5.73 -18.82 8.28
C TRP A 118 5.67 -19.24 9.73
N ILE A 119 4.78 -18.60 10.48
CA ILE A 119 4.36 -19.02 11.81
C ILE A 119 3.11 -19.88 11.64
N ARG A 120 3.12 -21.09 12.21
CA ARG A 120 1.97 -22.00 12.17
C ARG A 120 1.21 -21.90 13.48
N PHE A 121 -0.09 -21.66 13.41
CA PHE A 121 -0.97 -21.63 14.58
C PHE A 121 -2.34 -22.25 14.24
N GLY A 122 -2.71 -23.33 14.93
CA GLY A 122 -4.06 -23.92 14.84
C GLY A 122 -4.51 -24.30 13.41
N GLY A 123 -3.59 -24.74 12.55
CA GLY A 123 -3.89 -25.08 11.15
C GLY A 123 -3.85 -23.89 10.17
N LEU A 124 -3.65 -22.67 10.66
CA LEU A 124 -3.39 -21.49 9.84
C LEU A 124 -1.89 -21.20 9.77
N THR A 125 -1.45 -20.71 8.62
CA THR A 125 -0.10 -20.17 8.41
C THR A 125 -0.19 -18.65 8.38
N LEU A 126 0.66 -17.96 9.14
CA LEU A 126 0.82 -16.52 9.09
C LEU A 126 2.22 -16.20 8.55
N GLN A 127 2.28 -15.41 7.48
CA GLN A 127 3.54 -14.92 6.96
C GLN A 127 3.92 -13.60 7.64
N SER A 128 5.00 -13.63 8.41
CA SER A 128 5.42 -12.50 9.25
C SER A 128 5.85 -11.28 8.45
N SER A 129 6.42 -11.51 7.27
CA SER A 129 6.86 -10.44 6.36
C SER A 129 5.70 -9.62 5.78
N GLU A 130 4.49 -10.19 5.66
CA GLU A 130 3.31 -9.46 5.21
C GLU A 130 2.86 -8.45 6.27
N VAL A 131 2.85 -8.84 7.55
CA VAL A 131 2.56 -7.93 8.67
C VAL A 131 3.65 -6.87 8.81
N ALA A 132 4.90 -7.24 8.57
CA ALA A 132 6.02 -6.31 8.62
C ALA A 132 5.92 -5.20 7.57
N LYS A 133 5.52 -5.51 6.33
CA LYS A 133 5.27 -4.50 5.30
C LYS A 133 4.21 -3.49 5.74
N PHE A 134 3.08 -3.98 6.26
CA PHE A 134 2.02 -3.12 6.75
C PHE A 134 2.45 -2.23 7.92
N GLU A 135 3.13 -2.79 8.92
CA GLU A 135 3.64 -2.00 10.04
C GLU A 135 4.69 -0.97 9.58
N MET A 136 5.54 -1.32 8.61
CA MET A 136 6.49 -0.37 8.03
C MET A 136 5.79 0.79 7.31
N ILE A 137 4.62 0.58 6.70
CA ILE A 137 3.80 1.68 6.18
C ILE A 137 3.35 2.59 7.33
N LEU A 138 2.82 2.04 8.41
CA LEU A 138 2.35 2.82 9.55
C LEU A 138 3.50 3.59 10.24
N PHE A 139 4.64 2.93 10.43
CA PHE A 139 5.80 3.49 11.10
C PHE A 139 6.49 4.57 10.29
N SER A 140 6.77 4.31 9.01
CA SER A 140 7.36 5.31 8.12
C SER A 140 6.42 6.51 7.94
N SER A 141 5.11 6.29 7.80
CA SER A 141 4.12 7.36 7.75
C SER A 141 4.07 8.18 9.04
N HIS A 142 4.23 7.54 10.21
CA HIS A 142 4.27 8.22 11.49
C HIS A 142 5.49 9.15 11.63
N LEU A 143 6.66 8.68 11.19
CA LEU A 143 7.89 9.46 11.19
C LEU A 143 7.87 10.57 10.13
N ALA A 144 7.43 10.25 8.91
CA ALA A 144 7.26 11.21 7.83
C ALA A 144 6.32 12.35 8.24
N ALA A 145 5.17 12.03 8.86
CA ALA A 145 4.22 13.03 9.33
C ALA A 145 4.69 13.82 10.58
N LYS A 146 5.76 13.38 11.26
CA LYS A 146 6.40 14.12 12.37
C LYS A 146 7.61 14.94 11.91
N ALA A 147 8.16 14.65 10.74
CA ALA A 147 9.32 15.35 10.23
C ALA A 147 8.96 16.83 10.00
N PRO A 148 9.71 17.79 10.56
CA PRO A 148 9.48 19.19 10.27
C PRO A 148 9.67 19.42 8.78
N GLN A 149 8.63 19.88 8.08
CA GLN A 149 8.70 20.33 6.69
C GLN A 149 9.45 21.66 6.68
N VAL A 150 10.78 21.60 6.60
CA VAL A 150 11.63 22.78 6.49
C VAL A 150 11.74 23.13 5.00
N GLU A 151 10.83 23.99 4.54
CA GLU A 151 10.99 24.65 3.26
C GLU A 151 12.13 25.68 3.33
N ARG A 152 12.84 25.83 2.21
CA ARG A 152 14.00 26.73 2.11
C ARG A 152 13.58 28.22 2.14
N LEU A 153 12.31 28.49 1.89
CA LEU A 153 11.66 29.79 2.03
C LEU A 153 10.34 29.58 2.80
N ASP A 154 10.39 29.80 4.10
CA ASP A 154 9.20 29.92 4.92
C ASP A 154 8.90 31.43 5.04
N PRO A 155 7.95 31.99 4.27
CA PRO A 155 7.69 33.43 4.25
C PRO A 155 7.24 33.98 5.61
N GLU A 156 6.72 33.12 6.49
CA GLU A 156 6.32 33.50 7.85
C GLU A 156 7.48 33.43 8.87
N ARG A 157 8.48 32.57 8.67
CA ARG A 157 9.50 32.32 9.71
C ARG A 157 10.77 33.16 9.61
N ARG A 158 11.05 33.87 8.51
CA ARG A 158 12.22 34.78 8.37
C ARG A 158 13.57 34.21 8.90
N ILE A 159 13.77 32.89 8.91
CA ILE A 159 15.05 32.28 9.28
C ILE A 159 15.67 31.73 8.00
N LEU A 160 16.63 32.47 7.45
CA LEU A 160 17.53 31.96 6.42
C LEU A 160 18.44 30.92 7.09
N LEU A 161 18.06 29.65 7.02
CA LEU A 161 18.92 28.56 7.46
C LEU A 161 20.17 28.53 6.57
N THR A 162 21.33 28.45 7.19
CA THR A 162 22.60 28.26 6.49
C THR A 162 22.49 27.01 5.60
N PRO A 163 23.00 26.97 4.35
CA PRO A 163 22.88 25.82 3.45
C PRO A 163 23.30 24.49 4.10
N ARG A 164 24.30 24.53 4.99
CA ARG A 164 24.76 23.38 5.79
C ARG A 164 23.74 22.89 6.82
N GLU A 165 23.01 23.79 7.48
CA GLU A 165 22.01 23.45 8.48
C GLU A 165 20.73 22.95 7.83
N TRP A 166 20.34 23.55 6.71
CA TRP A 166 19.27 23.06 5.85
C TRP A 166 19.56 21.63 5.37
N LEU A 167 20.77 21.39 4.86
CA LEU A 167 21.19 20.04 4.43
C LEU A 167 21.20 19.07 5.61
N ARG A 168 21.72 19.46 6.78
CA ARG A 168 21.75 18.62 7.99
C ARG A 168 20.35 18.23 8.43
N VAL A 169 19.40 19.17 8.49
CA VAL A 169 18.02 18.89 8.91
C VAL A 169 17.32 17.99 7.89
N ARG A 170 17.52 18.25 6.59
CA ARG A 170 16.95 17.46 5.49
C ARG A 170 17.49 16.03 5.40
N VAL A 171 18.80 15.85 5.59
CA VAL A 171 19.41 14.51 5.56
C VAL A 171 19.10 13.77 6.86
N TRP A 172 19.35 14.35 8.03
CA TRP A 172 19.20 13.61 9.29
C TRP A 172 17.75 13.39 9.69
N LYS A 173 16.93 14.45 9.78
CA LYS A 173 15.56 14.33 10.32
C LYS A 173 14.55 13.82 9.29
N GLN A 174 14.81 14.07 8.01
CA GLN A 174 13.87 13.80 6.92
C GLN A 174 14.21 12.53 6.12
N LEU A 175 15.47 12.07 6.13
CA LEU A 175 15.90 10.83 5.44
C LEU A 175 16.43 9.76 6.40
N VAL A 176 17.44 10.06 7.22
CA VAL A 176 18.10 9.04 8.08
C VAL A 176 17.15 8.52 9.17
N VAL A 177 16.45 9.41 9.89
CA VAL A 177 15.55 9.02 10.99
C VAL A 177 14.41 8.11 10.50
N PRO A 178 13.71 8.40 9.37
CA PRO A 178 12.70 7.50 8.84
C PRO A 178 13.21 6.16 8.28
N VAL A 179 14.48 6.10 7.84
CA VAL A 179 15.10 4.88 7.30
C VAL A 179 15.69 3.98 8.39
N LEU A 180 16.12 4.53 9.54
CA LEU A 180 16.71 3.76 10.63
C LEU A 180 15.89 2.52 11.08
N PRO A 181 14.54 2.60 11.22
CA PRO A 181 13.71 1.44 11.59
C PRO A 181 13.63 0.36 10.50
N LEU A 182 13.95 0.70 9.24
CA LEU A 182 13.97 -0.27 8.15
C LEU A 182 15.13 -1.26 8.29
N ILE A 183 16.26 -0.83 8.87
CA ILE A 183 17.48 -1.63 8.99
C ILE A 183 17.26 -2.98 9.69
N PRO A 184 16.74 -3.04 10.94
CA PRO A 184 16.54 -4.32 11.62
C PRO A 184 15.50 -5.21 10.91
N VAL A 185 14.47 -4.62 10.29
CA VAL A 185 13.48 -5.37 9.51
C VAL A 185 14.14 -6.02 8.30
N VAL A 186 14.95 -5.27 7.54
CA VAL A 186 15.68 -5.79 6.38
C VAL A 186 16.68 -6.88 6.77
N ILE A 187 17.39 -6.71 7.89
CA ILE A 187 18.32 -7.74 8.41
C ILE A 187 17.56 -9.03 8.71
N LEU A 188 16.44 -8.96 9.44
CA LEU A 188 15.66 -10.15 9.76
C LEU A 188 15.07 -10.82 8.51
N LEU A 189 14.55 -10.03 7.56
CA LEU A 189 14.06 -10.57 6.30
C LEU A 189 15.16 -11.22 5.44
N ALA A 190 16.38 -10.67 5.48
CA ALA A 190 17.53 -11.26 4.80
C ALA A 190 17.94 -12.61 5.43
N MET A 191 17.78 -12.75 6.74
CA MET A 191 17.97 -14.02 7.46
C MET A 191 16.86 -15.05 7.16
N GLU A 192 15.67 -14.62 6.72
CA GLU A 192 14.55 -15.46 6.23
C GLU A 192 14.64 -15.81 4.72
N PRO A 193 15.82 -15.67 4.12
CA PRO A 193 16.05 -15.37 2.70
C PRO A 193 14.90 -14.70 1.91
N HIS A 194 14.15 -13.74 2.47
CA HIS A 194 12.92 -13.18 1.86
C HIS A 194 13.18 -11.89 1.05
N MET A 195 13.77 -12.05 -0.13
CA MET A 195 14.20 -10.93 -0.99
C MET A 195 13.04 -10.07 -1.50
N SER A 196 11.93 -10.67 -1.91
CA SER A 196 10.76 -9.92 -2.38
C SER A 196 10.16 -9.05 -1.28
N GLY A 197 10.13 -9.56 -0.05
CA GLY A 197 9.73 -8.79 1.13
C GLY A 197 10.62 -7.56 1.34
N ILE A 198 11.94 -7.71 1.20
CA ILE A 198 12.90 -6.60 1.30
C ILE A 198 12.66 -5.56 0.22
N VAL A 199 12.63 -5.97 -1.06
CA VAL A 199 12.46 -5.06 -2.20
C VAL A 199 11.17 -4.27 -2.07
N LEU A 200 10.05 -4.93 -1.78
CA LEU A 200 8.75 -4.27 -1.62
C LEU A 200 8.74 -3.32 -0.42
N THR A 201 9.27 -3.73 0.74
CA THR A 201 9.28 -2.88 1.93
C THR A 201 10.12 -1.62 1.71
N VAL A 202 11.31 -1.77 1.10
CA VAL A 202 12.20 -0.65 0.75
C VAL A 202 11.52 0.29 -0.25
N ALA A 203 10.91 -0.26 -1.30
CA ALA A 203 10.24 0.53 -2.33
C ALA A 203 9.05 1.32 -1.79
N VAL A 204 8.26 0.71 -0.89
CA VAL A 204 7.12 1.37 -0.22
C VAL A 204 7.59 2.48 0.71
N VAL A 205 8.57 2.22 1.59
CA VAL A 205 9.14 3.24 2.47
C VAL A 205 9.76 4.38 1.65
N GLY A 206 10.49 4.06 0.58
CA GLY A 206 11.04 5.05 -0.35
C GLY A 206 9.96 5.93 -0.99
N THR A 207 8.84 5.32 -1.40
CA THR A 207 7.70 6.05 -1.98
C THR A 207 7.05 7.00 -0.97
N ILE A 208 6.86 6.57 0.29
CA ILE A 208 6.32 7.40 1.37
C ILE A 208 7.23 8.61 1.63
N LEU A 209 8.55 8.42 1.69
CA LEU A 209 9.50 9.51 1.92
C LEU A 209 9.59 10.49 0.75
N LEU A 210 9.47 10.00 -0.48
CA LEU A 210 9.41 10.86 -1.66
C LEU A 210 8.17 11.78 -1.59
N LEU A 211 7.00 11.19 -1.38
CA LEU A 211 5.72 11.92 -1.41
C LEU A 211 5.47 12.74 -0.15
N SER A 212 6.16 12.45 0.95
CA SER A 212 6.16 13.31 2.15
C SER A 212 6.89 14.65 1.96
N GLY A 213 7.60 14.84 0.84
CA GLY A 213 8.41 16.04 0.57
C GLY A 213 9.74 16.07 1.33
N SER A 214 10.03 15.06 2.15
CA SER A 214 11.26 14.93 2.92
C SER A 214 12.46 14.55 2.05
N GLY A 215 12.24 13.84 0.94
CA GLY A 215 13.29 13.26 0.10
C GLY A 215 13.69 13.99 -1.18
N GLY A 216 12.71 14.45 -1.98
CA GLY A 216 12.98 15.03 -3.31
C GLY A 216 13.81 14.10 -4.22
N VAL A 217 14.69 14.67 -5.07
CA VAL A 217 15.61 13.91 -5.93
C VAL A 217 16.58 13.02 -5.11
N LEU A 218 16.87 13.41 -3.87
CA LEU A 218 17.81 12.72 -2.99
C LEU A 218 17.31 11.33 -2.55
N THR A 219 15.99 11.13 -2.45
CA THR A 219 15.41 9.80 -2.17
C THR A 219 15.56 8.83 -3.33
N TRP A 220 15.42 9.29 -4.59
CA TRP A 220 15.65 8.42 -5.75
C TRP A 220 17.14 8.18 -5.99
N ALA A 221 17.98 9.20 -5.81
CA ALA A 221 19.42 9.00 -5.81
C ALA A 221 19.83 7.98 -4.74
N GLY A 222 19.32 8.11 -3.51
CA GLY A 222 19.55 7.15 -2.44
C GLY A 222 19.00 5.74 -2.74
N ALA A 223 17.81 5.63 -3.33
CA ALA A 223 17.22 4.34 -3.70
C ALA A 223 17.97 3.65 -4.86
N ILE A 224 18.39 4.42 -5.87
CA ILE A 224 19.20 3.93 -6.99
C ILE A 224 20.58 3.51 -6.49
N THR A 225 21.23 4.33 -5.66
CA THR A 225 22.51 4.00 -5.06
C THR A 225 22.39 2.78 -4.14
N ALA A 226 21.34 2.67 -3.34
CA ALA A 226 21.10 1.49 -2.50
C ALA A 226 20.80 0.24 -3.32
N GLY A 227 20.04 0.35 -4.41
CA GLY A 227 19.77 -0.74 -5.35
C GLY A 227 21.05 -1.22 -6.04
N ALA A 228 21.89 -0.29 -6.52
CA ALA A 228 23.18 -0.61 -7.13
C ALA A 228 24.18 -1.18 -6.12
N LEU A 229 24.19 -0.68 -4.88
CA LEU A 229 25.00 -1.26 -3.80
C LEU A 229 24.51 -2.67 -3.45
N LEU A 230 23.20 -2.89 -3.44
CA LEU A 230 22.62 -4.19 -3.15
C LEU A 230 22.94 -5.18 -4.27
N GLU A 231 22.84 -4.79 -5.53
CA GLU A 231 23.25 -5.60 -6.69
C GLU A 231 24.75 -5.95 -6.66
N THR A 232 25.61 -4.96 -6.40
CA THR A 232 27.07 -5.19 -6.30
C THR A 232 27.43 -6.07 -5.10
N LEU A 233 26.78 -5.89 -3.95
CA LEU A 233 26.98 -6.72 -2.78
C LEU A 233 26.50 -8.16 -3.02
N LEU A 234 25.35 -8.35 -3.66
CA LEU A 234 24.78 -9.67 -3.90
C LEU A 234 25.48 -10.43 -5.04
N SER A 235 26.05 -9.75 -6.02
CA SER A 235 26.87 -10.37 -7.07
C SER A 235 28.24 -10.85 -6.57
N HIS A 236 28.74 -10.29 -5.47
CA HIS A 236 30.04 -10.64 -4.88
C HIS A 236 29.92 -11.51 -3.62
N VAL A 237 28.70 -11.80 -3.18
CA VAL A 237 28.43 -12.68 -2.04
C VAL A 237 27.92 -14.02 -2.57
N ASP A 238 28.84 -14.96 -2.75
CA ASP A 238 28.57 -16.38 -3.10
C ASP A 238 27.75 -17.15 -2.05
N SER A 239 27.32 -16.47 -1.00
CA SER A 239 26.71 -17.08 0.17
C SER A 239 25.20 -17.32 0.04
N ILE A 240 24.54 -16.90 -1.05
CA ILE A 240 23.10 -17.15 -1.28
C ILE A 240 22.87 -17.88 -2.62
N PRO A 241 23.09 -19.21 -2.68
CA PRO A 241 22.94 -20.01 -3.90
C PRO A 241 21.57 -19.88 -4.58
N TYR A 242 20.51 -19.69 -3.78
CA TYR A 242 19.15 -19.49 -4.28
C TYR A 242 18.98 -18.22 -5.11
N LEU A 243 19.62 -17.13 -4.68
CA LEU A 243 19.51 -15.83 -5.34
C LEU A 243 20.37 -15.79 -6.59
N GLN A 244 21.61 -16.30 -6.50
CA GLN A 244 22.50 -16.43 -7.66
C GLN A 244 21.83 -17.25 -8.76
N LYS A 245 21.20 -18.40 -8.43
CA LYS A 245 20.44 -19.19 -9.42
C LYS A 245 19.33 -18.40 -10.15
N ARG A 246 18.69 -17.43 -9.49
CA ARG A 246 17.64 -16.59 -10.10
C ARG A 246 18.22 -15.44 -10.93
N LEU A 247 19.39 -14.93 -10.57
CA LEU A 247 20.10 -13.89 -11.33
C LEU A 247 20.83 -14.49 -12.54
N ASP A 248 21.50 -15.62 -12.38
CA ASP A 248 22.21 -16.33 -13.44
C ASP A 248 21.24 -16.83 -14.52
N GLY A 249 20.02 -17.22 -14.11
CA GLY A 249 18.93 -17.59 -15.01
C GLY A 249 18.13 -16.41 -15.57
N TRP A 250 18.45 -15.16 -15.19
CA TRP A 250 17.83 -13.97 -15.76
C TRP A 250 18.62 -13.53 -16.99
N THR A 251 18.20 -14.05 -18.14
CA THR A 251 18.85 -13.82 -19.44
C THR A 251 17.79 -13.74 -20.53
N GLN A 252 18.18 -13.31 -21.73
CA GLN A 252 17.32 -13.36 -22.92
C GLN A 252 17.50 -14.67 -23.71
N ASP A 253 18.47 -15.51 -23.33
CA ASP A 253 18.70 -16.83 -23.91
C ASP A 253 17.75 -17.86 -23.25
N LEU A 254 16.72 -18.29 -23.99
CA LEU A 254 15.71 -19.24 -23.49
C LEU A 254 16.33 -20.54 -22.97
N SER A 255 17.49 -20.97 -23.49
CA SER A 255 18.14 -22.22 -23.07
C SER A 255 18.79 -22.16 -21.69
N LYS A 256 19.07 -20.95 -21.21
CA LYS A 256 19.74 -20.69 -19.92
C LYS A 256 18.79 -20.09 -18.88
N MET A 257 17.56 -19.80 -19.29
CA MET A 257 16.54 -19.21 -18.44
C MET A 257 15.94 -20.25 -17.49
N THR A 258 15.47 -19.82 -16.31
CA THR A 258 14.76 -20.73 -15.40
C THR A 258 13.45 -21.24 -16.00
N ASP A 259 13.15 -22.53 -15.83
CA ASP A 259 11.95 -23.20 -16.35
C ASP A 259 10.66 -22.41 -16.11
N GLN A 260 10.49 -21.83 -14.90
CA GLN A 260 9.31 -21.02 -14.55
C GLN A 260 9.11 -19.82 -15.49
N THR A 261 10.19 -19.12 -15.84
CA THR A 261 10.15 -17.92 -16.67
C THR A 261 9.99 -18.27 -18.16
N VAL A 262 10.61 -19.35 -18.62
CA VAL A 262 10.42 -19.84 -20.00
C VAL A 262 8.94 -20.18 -20.23
N GLN A 263 8.35 -20.91 -19.30
CA GLN A 263 6.95 -21.33 -19.40
C GLN A 263 5.98 -20.16 -19.28
N SER A 264 6.31 -19.13 -18.47
CA SER A 264 5.49 -17.92 -18.42
C SER A 264 5.50 -17.17 -19.75
N LEU A 265 6.64 -17.13 -20.45
CA LEU A 265 6.76 -16.50 -21.77
C LEU A 265 6.02 -17.30 -22.84
N TYR A 266 6.06 -18.64 -22.81
CA TYR A 266 5.27 -19.46 -23.73
C TYR A 266 3.76 -19.29 -23.52
N ALA A 267 3.29 -19.23 -22.28
CA ALA A 267 1.89 -18.95 -21.95
C ALA A 267 1.43 -17.58 -22.49
N ILE A 268 2.26 -16.54 -22.33
CA ILE A 268 1.98 -15.22 -22.91
C ILE A 268 1.95 -15.28 -24.45
N GLY A 269 2.90 -16.00 -25.05
CA GLY A 269 3.00 -16.14 -26.50
C GLY A 269 1.83 -16.89 -27.13
N SER A 270 1.30 -17.92 -26.47
CA SER A 270 0.20 -18.75 -26.96
C SER A 270 -1.17 -18.06 -26.90
N GLY A 271 -1.35 -17.09 -25.99
CA GLY A 271 -2.62 -16.40 -25.80
C GLY A 271 -3.06 -15.50 -26.96
N GLY A 272 -2.15 -15.01 -27.80
CA GLY A 272 -2.48 -14.11 -28.92
C GLY A 272 -3.32 -12.89 -28.49
N LEU A 273 -4.21 -12.41 -29.37
CA LEU A 273 -5.03 -11.21 -29.09
C LEU A 273 -6.22 -11.49 -28.14
N LYS A 274 -6.92 -12.61 -28.35
CA LYS A 274 -8.21 -12.94 -27.69
C LYS A 274 -8.12 -14.05 -26.64
N GLY A 275 -6.98 -14.71 -26.51
CA GLY A 275 -6.80 -15.85 -25.61
C GLY A 275 -7.31 -17.16 -26.21
N LEU A 276 -6.97 -18.25 -25.52
CA LEU A 276 -7.46 -19.60 -25.82
C LEU A 276 -8.87 -19.87 -25.26
N GLY A 277 -9.41 -18.95 -24.46
CA GLY A 277 -10.66 -19.09 -23.73
C GLY A 277 -10.45 -19.55 -22.29
N LEU A 278 -11.35 -19.11 -21.41
CA LEU A 278 -11.31 -19.46 -19.98
C LEU A 278 -11.32 -20.97 -19.79
N GLY A 279 -10.38 -21.47 -18.99
CA GLY A 279 -10.26 -22.89 -18.71
C GLY A 279 -9.38 -23.68 -19.68
N ASN A 280 -9.05 -23.12 -20.85
CA ASN A 280 -8.34 -23.82 -21.92
C ASN A 280 -6.81 -23.61 -21.94
N SER A 281 -6.22 -22.96 -20.92
CA SER A 281 -4.76 -22.87 -20.82
C SER A 281 -4.12 -24.26 -20.81
N VAL A 282 -3.09 -24.42 -21.62
CA VAL A 282 -2.34 -25.68 -21.79
C VAL A 282 -1.14 -25.67 -20.83
N GLU A 283 -0.50 -24.51 -20.66
CA GLU A 283 0.70 -24.39 -19.83
C GLU A 283 0.42 -24.53 -18.31
N LYS A 284 -0.84 -24.31 -17.88
CA LYS A 284 -1.28 -24.61 -16.52
C LYS A 284 -1.35 -26.10 -16.21
N GLN A 285 -1.36 -26.98 -17.21
CA GLN A 285 -1.50 -28.43 -17.05
C GLN A 285 -0.14 -29.10 -16.76
N LEU A 286 0.46 -28.74 -15.62
CA LEU A 286 1.70 -29.30 -15.04
C LEU A 286 3.04 -28.68 -15.50
N TRP A 287 3.04 -27.78 -16.48
CA TRP A 287 4.28 -27.24 -17.05
C TRP A 287 4.76 -25.95 -16.38
N LEU A 288 3.86 -25.13 -15.84
CA LEU A 288 4.19 -23.90 -15.10
C LEU A 288 4.14 -24.13 -13.56
N PRO A 289 5.30 -24.25 -12.88
CA PRO A 289 5.33 -24.37 -11.43
C PRO A 289 4.85 -23.06 -10.77
N GLU A 290 4.04 -23.15 -9.70
CA GLU A 290 3.48 -22.00 -8.97
C GLU A 290 2.57 -21.07 -9.82
N SER A 291 1.89 -21.62 -10.83
CA SER A 291 0.92 -20.91 -11.69
C SER A 291 -0.23 -20.25 -10.92
N THR A 292 -0.56 -20.76 -9.72
CA THR A 292 -1.62 -20.21 -8.86
C THR A 292 -1.15 -19.05 -8.00
N ASN A 293 0.16 -18.86 -7.84
CA ASN A 293 0.73 -17.87 -6.94
C ASN A 293 1.46 -16.77 -7.72
N ASP A 294 2.70 -17.01 -8.15
CA ASP A 294 3.57 -15.93 -8.65
C ASP A 294 3.40 -15.68 -10.15
N PHE A 295 2.87 -16.66 -10.90
CA PHE A 295 2.73 -16.59 -12.35
C PHE A 295 1.28 -16.56 -12.85
N ILE A 296 0.30 -16.27 -11.98
CA ILE A 296 -1.12 -16.25 -12.37
C ILE A 296 -1.43 -15.27 -13.50
N PHE A 297 -0.68 -14.17 -13.62
CA PHE A 297 -0.81 -13.23 -14.73
C PHE A 297 -0.45 -13.84 -16.09
N SER A 298 0.48 -14.80 -16.14
CA SER A 298 0.79 -15.51 -17.39
C SER A 298 -0.39 -16.36 -17.87
N VAL A 299 -1.11 -17.00 -16.93
CA VAL A 299 -2.34 -17.77 -17.21
C VAL A 299 -3.45 -16.84 -17.69
N VAL A 300 -3.58 -15.64 -17.12
CA VAL A 300 -4.48 -14.62 -17.67
C VAL A 300 -4.14 -14.31 -19.12
N CYS A 301 -2.87 -14.05 -19.43
CA CYS A 301 -2.44 -13.73 -20.79
C CYS A 301 -2.73 -14.87 -21.76
N GLU A 302 -2.57 -16.12 -21.34
CA GLU A 302 -2.88 -17.30 -22.16
C GLU A 302 -4.39 -17.46 -22.41
N GLU A 303 -5.21 -17.36 -21.36
CA GLU A 303 -6.65 -17.64 -21.46
C GLU A 303 -7.45 -16.49 -22.07
N LEU A 304 -7.05 -15.25 -21.81
CA LEU A 304 -7.79 -14.04 -22.22
C LEU A 304 -7.04 -13.19 -23.25
N GLY A 305 -5.80 -13.56 -23.57
CA GLY A 305 -4.98 -12.86 -24.55
C GLY A 305 -4.55 -11.48 -24.10
N PHE A 306 -4.03 -10.73 -25.07
CA PHE A 306 -3.63 -9.34 -24.88
C PHE A 306 -4.76 -8.45 -24.33
N ILE A 307 -6.00 -8.65 -24.77
CA ILE A 307 -7.15 -7.85 -24.32
C ILE A 307 -7.39 -8.04 -22.82
N GLY A 308 -7.35 -9.29 -22.33
CA GLY A 308 -7.49 -9.58 -20.91
C GLY A 308 -6.36 -8.98 -20.08
N ALA A 309 -5.11 -9.10 -20.55
CA ALA A 309 -3.95 -8.52 -19.88
C ALA A 309 -4.08 -7.00 -19.71
N VAL A 310 -4.42 -6.28 -20.78
CA VAL A 310 -4.63 -4.82 -20.75
C VAL A 310 -5.80 -4.45 -19.83
N LEU A 311 -6.90 -5.19 -19.87
CA LEU A 311 -8.05 -4.96 -19.00
C LEU A 311 -7.67 -5.02 -17.53
N ILE A 312 -6.90 -6.05 -17.11
CA ILE A 312 -6.44 -6.17 -15.72
C ILE A 312 -5.51 -5.03 -15.33
N ILE A 313 -4.57 -4.66 -16.20
CA ILE A 313 -3.65 -3.54 -15.95
C ILE A 313 -4.46 -2.25 -15.74
N VAL A 314 -5.43 -1.96 -16.61
CA VAL A 314 -6.30 -0.80 -16.49
C VAL A 314 -7.11 -0.84 -15.19
N LEU A 315 -7.66 -1.99 -14.80
CA LEU A 315 -8.39 -2.15 -13.53
C LEU A 315 -7.50 -1.83 -12.33
N PHE A 316 -6.27 -2.33 -12.27
CA PHE A 316 -5.34 -2.00 -11.19
C PHE A 316 -4.93 -0.52 -11.20
N VAL A 317 -4.67 0.06 -12.38
CA VAL A 317 -4.36 1.50 -12.50
C VAL A 317 -5.52 2.35 -11.98
N LEU A 318 -6.76 2.03 -12.38
CA LEU A 318 -7.96 2.72 -11.88
C LEU A 318 -8.08 2.59 -10.36
N PHE A 319 -7.90 1.37 -9.82
CA PHE A 319 -7.96 1.10 -8.40
C PHE A 319 -6.91 1.89 -7.60
N ILE A 320 -5.67 1.93 -8.09
CA ILE A 320 -4.57 2.68 -7.46
C ILE A 320 -4.83 4.19 -7.52
N VAL A 321 -5.23 4.72 -8.69
CA VAL A 321 -5.49 6.16 -8.86
C VAL A 321 -6.64 6.61 -7.96
N GLN A 322 -7.76 5.88 -7.96
CA GLN A 322 -8.89 6.17 -7.08
C GLN A 322 -8.47 6.12 -5.59
N GLY A 323 -7.69 5.12 -5.20
CA GLY A 323 -7.17 5.01 -3.84
C GLY A 323 -6.23 6.16 -3.45
N LEU A 324 -5.36 6.61 -4.37
CA LEU A 324 -4.51 7.78 -4.15
C LEU A 324 -5.33 9.07 -4.00
N LEU A 325 -6.42 9.22 -4.77
CA LEU A 325 -7.36 10.35 -4.62
C LEU A 325 -8.05 10.32 -3.25
N ILE A 326 -8.40 9.14 -2.74
CA ILE A 326 -8.93 8.98 -1.37
C ILE A 326 -7.89 9.41 -0.33
N ALA A 327 -6.64 8.95 -0.48
CA ALA A 327 -5.55 9.31 0.43
C ALA A 327 -5.26 10.82 0.44
N TYR A 328 -5.35 11.48 -0.72
CA TYR A 328 -5.17 12.93 -0.84
C TYR A 328 -6.23 13.74 -0.10
N LYS A 329 -7.47 13.24 -0.03
CA LYS A 329 -8.59 13.88 0.70
C LYS A 329 -8.63 13.52 2.19
N ALA A 330 -7.62 12.81 2.71
CA ALA A 330 -7.59 12.39 4.10
C ALA A 330 -7.56 13.57 5.09
N GLU A 331 -8.01 13.33 6.33
CA GLU A 331 -8.10 14.35 7.38
C GLU A 331 -6.74 14.96 7.76
N ASN A 332 -5.70 14.12 7.83
CA ASN A 332 -4.40 14.44 8.39
C ASN A 332 -3.25 13.87 7.53
N LEU A 333 -2.09 14.53 7.54
CA LEU A 333 -0.90 14.09 6.80
C LEU A 333 -0.49 12.63 7.09
N TYR A 334 -0.61 12.19 8.35
CA TYR A 334 -0.37 10.78 8.71
C TYR A 334 -1.29 9.83 7.93
N CYS A 335 -2.58 10.14 7.83
CA CYS A 335 -3.55 9.32 7.11
C CYS A 335 -3.29 9.37 5.59
N THR A 336 -2.89 10.53 5.06
CA THR A 336 -2.46 10.66 3.66
C THR A 336 -1.26 9.77 3.36
N MET A 337 -0.23 9.79 4.22
CA MET A 337 0.98 8.98 4.02
C MET A 337 0.69 7.47 4.17
N VAL A 338 -0.15 7.08 5.12
CA VAL A 338 -0.59 5.68 5.26
C VAL A 338 -1.34 5.24 4.01
N GLY A 339 -2.29 6.03 3.53
CA GLY A 339 -3.06 5.68 2.33
C GLY A 339 -2.21 5.61 1.06
N ILE A 340 -1.26 6.54 0.91
CA ILE A 340 -0.25 6.49 -0.15
C ILE A 340 0.60 5.23 -0.03
N GLY A 341 1.06 4.88 1.18
CA GLY A 341 1.88 3.69 1.42
C GLY A 341 1.17 2.38 1.06
N ILE A 342 -0.11 2.24 1.44
CA ILE A 342 -0.94 1.09 1.08
C ILE A 342 -1.12 0.99 -0.45
N MET A 343 -1.44 2.11 -1.11
CA MET A 343 -1.57 2.11 -2.58
C MET A 343 -0.24 1.86 -3.29
N ALA A 344 0.86 2.38 -2.77
CA ALA A 344 2.21 2.14 -3.29
C ALA A 344 2.61 0.67 -3.15
N GLN A 345 2.23 0.00 -2.05
CA GLN A 345 2.46 -1.43 -1.86
C GLN A 345 1.78 -2.25 -2.96
N ILE A 346 0.50 -1.99 -3.23
CA ILE A 346 -0.24 -2.68 -4.29
C ILE A 346 0.38 -2.36 -5.66
N ALA A 347 0.70 -1.09 -5.92
CA ALA A 347 1.32 -0.68 -7.18
C ALA A 347 2.65 -1.40 -7.45
N TRP A 348 3.53 -1.46 -6.45
CA TRP A 348 4.80 -2.18 -6.58
C TRP A 348 4.60 -3.68 -6.75
N GLN A 349 3.65 -4.29 -6.04
CA GLN A 349 3.35 -5.72 -6.20
C GLN A 349 2.85 -6.04 -7.60
N VAL A 350 1.90 -5.26 -8.13
CA VAL A 350 1.36 -5.43 -9.49
C VAL A 350 2.46 -5.21 -10.53
N PHE A 351 3.24 -4.13 -10.40
CA PHE A 351 4.33 -3.82 -11.32
C PHE A 351 5.40 -4.93 -11.33
N CYS A 352 5.89 -5.34 -10.16
CA CYS A 352 6.91 -6.37 -10.07
C CYS A 352 6.40 -7.73 -10.56
N ASN A 353 5.14 -8.09 -10.27
CA ASN A 353 4.58 -9.35 -10.76
C ASN A 353 4.54 -9.39 -12.29
N ILE A 354 4.00 -8.34 -12.93
CA ILE A 354 3.95 -8.24 -14.39
C ILE A 354 5.36 -8.28 -14.98
N ALA A 355 6.28 -7.49 -14.42
CA ALA A 355 7.67 -7.41 -14.90
C ALA A 355 8.43 -8.74 -14.77
N VAL A 356 8.13 -9.56 -13.76
CA VAL A 356 8.69 -10.92 -13.62
C VAL A 356 8.13 -11.84 -14.69
N VAL A 357 6.80 -11.83 -14.88
CA VAL A 357 6.12 -12.69 -15.84
C VAL A 357 6.56 -12.40 -17.28
N THR A 358 6.91 -11.15 -17.59
CA THR A 358 7.45 -10.71 -18.89
C THR A 358 8.99 -10.77 -18.98
N ASN A 359 9.68 -11.38 -18.01
CA ASN A 359 11.14 -11.47 -17.93
C ASN A 359 11.88 -10.10 -17.94
N THR A 360 11.19 -9.01 -17.60
CA THR A 360 11.78 -7.67 -17.46
C THR A 360 12.55 -7.53 -16.15
N LEU A 361 12.10 -8.23 -15.10
CA LEU A 361 12.79 -8.37 -13.83
C LEU A 361 13.08 -9.85 -13.54
N PRO A 362 14.17 -10.17 -12.80
CA PRO A 362 14.45 -11.53 -12.37
C PRO A 362 13.30 -12.04 -11.50
N ASN A 363 13.06 -13.34 -11.52
CA ASN A 363 11.98 -13.96 -10.74
C ASN A 363 12.13 -13.63 -9.25
N THR A 364 11.21 -12.84 -8.69
CA THR A 364 11.22 -12.42 -7.29
C THR A 364 10.25 -13.22 -6.41
N GLY A 365 9.34 -14.00 -7.01
CA GLY A 365 8.29 -14.72 -6.29
C GLY A 365 7.33 -13.79 -5.56
N ILE A 366 6.90 -12.72 -6.24
CA ILE A 366 5.91 -11.77 -5.74
C ILE A 366 4.55 -12.15 -6.32
N SER A 367 3.59 -12.43 -5.46
CA SER A 367 2.21 -12.73 -5.81
C SER A 367 1.45 -11.49 -6.29
N LEU A 368 0.52 -11.66 -7.24
CA LEU A 368 -0.36 -10.60 -7.72
C LEU A 368 -1.48 -10.33 -6.69
N PRO A 369 -1.66 -9.08 -6.23
CA PRO A 369 -2.63 -8.74 -5.20
C PRO A 369 -4.06 -9.16 -5.60
N PHE A 370 -4.81 -9.76 -4.67
CA PHE A 370 -6.19 -10.24 -4.85
C PHE A 370 -6.42 -11.38 -5.87
N PHE A 371 -5.42 -11.73 -6.67
CA PHE A 371 -5.50 -12.81 -7.67
C PHE A 371 -4.87 -14.11 -7.17
N SER A 372 -3.67 -14.01 -6.60
CA SER A 372 -2.85 -15.17 -6.25
C SER A 372 -3.35 -15.94 -5.03
N SER A 373 -3.01 -17.24 -5.00
CA SER A 373 -3.26 -18.13 -3.86
C SER A 373 -2.36 -17.77 -2.68
N GLY A 374 -2.89 -17.02 -1.72
CA GLY A 374 -2.13 -16.55 -0.56
C GLY A 374 -3.05 -16.13 0.57
N GLY A 375 -3.51 -17.10 1.37
CA GLY A 375 -4.53 -16.86 2.38
C GLY A 375 -4.20 -15.72 3.36
N THR A 376 -2.99 -15.70 3.92
CA THR A 376 -2.56 -14.62 4.83
C THR A 376 -2.44 -13.27 4.14
N SER A 377 -1.82 -13.24 2.96
CA SER A 377 -1.60 -11.99 2.22
C SER A 377 -2.94 -11.38 1.82
N LEU A 378 -3.91 -12.20 1.36
CA LEU A 378 -5.26 -11.73 1.05
C LEU A 378 -5.96 -11.13 2.27
N ILE A 379 -5.90 -11.79 3.43
CA ILE A 379 -6.51 -11.27 4.67
C ILE A 379 -5.89 -9.92 5.06
N LEU A 380 -4.57 -9.79 4.97
CA LEU A 380 -3.86 -8.56 5.31
C LEU A 380 -4.11 -7.44 4.31
N LEU A 381 -4.11 -7.72 3.00
CA LEU A 381 -4.48 -6.76 1.96
C LEU A 381 -5.91 -6.26 2.17
N LEU A 382 -6.87 -7.13 2.52
CA LEU A 382 -8.23 -6.71 2.83
C LEU A 382 -8.32 -5.90 4.13
N ALA A 383 -7.54 -6.25 5.16
CA ALA A 383 -7.42 -5.44 6.37
C ALA A 383 -6.88 -4.03 6.06
N GLU A 384 -5.86 -3.93 5.20
CA GLU A 384 -5.32 -2.66 4.68
C GLU A 384 -6.39 -1.85 3.93
N MET A 385 -7.22 -2.52 3.11
CA MET A 385 -8.33 -1.84 2.42
C MET A 385 -9.36 -1.29 3.41
N GLY A 386 -9.55 -1.96 4.55
CA GLY A 386 -10.37 -1.46 5.65
C GLY A 386 -9.83 -0.14 6.22
N VAL A 387 -8.50 -0.04 6.38
CA VAL A 387 -7.85 1.22 6.78
C VAL A 387 -8.05 2.30 5.72
N MET A 388 -7.99 1.97 4.43
CA MET A 388 -8.30 2.92 3.35
C MET A 388 -9.74 3.43 3.39
N VAL A 389 -10.72 2.55 3.62
CA VAL A 389 -12.13 2.93 3.81
C VAL A 389 -12.28 3.89 4.99
N ASN A 390 -11.64 3.56 6.11
CA ASN A 390 -11.65 4.39 7.32
C ASN A 390 -11.06 5.79 7.04
N ILE A 391 -9.93 5.86 6.30
CA ILE A 391 -9.31 7.13 5.87
C ILE A 391 -10.26 7.93 4.97
N GLY A 392 -10.88 7.30 3.99
CA GLY A 392 -11.80 7.97 3.06
C GLY A 392 -13.04 8.54 3.74
N ARG A 393 -13.68 7.78 4.64
CA ARG A 393 -14.86 8.23 5.38
C ARG A 393 -14.54 9.41 6.32
N ASN A 394 -13.42 9.33 7.05
CA ASN A 394 -13.00 10.43 7.93
C ASN A 394 -12.59 11.68 7.13
N GLY A 395 -11.92 11.51 5.99
CA GLY A 395 -11.60 12.61 5.07
C GLY A 395 -12.84 13.36 4.59
N GLU A 396 -13.87 12.62 4.14
CA GLU A 396 -15.14 13.20 3.68
C GLU A 396 -15.87 13.95 4.80
N ARG A 397 -15.94 13.38 6.01
CA ARG A 397 -16.54 14.04 7.18
C ARG A 397 -15.88 15.40 7.46
N VAL A 398 -14.55 15.44 7.40
CA VAL A 398 -13.80 16.67 7.68
C VAL A 398 -13.97 17.68 6.55
N ALA A 399 -14.09 17.24 5.29
CA ALA A 399 -14.42 18.10 4.17
C ALA A 399 -15.79 18.77 4.36
N GLN A 400 -16.83 18.00 4.69
CA GLN A 400 -18.18 18.52 4.95
C GLN A 400 -18.21 19.49 6.13
N GLN A 401 -17.49 19.19 7.22
CA GLN A 401 -17.38 20.11 8.37
C GLN A 401 -16.68 21.42 7.99
N ARG A 402 -15.67 21.38 7.11
CA ARG A 402 -14.99 22.58 6.61
C ARG A 402 -15.91 23.41 5.73
N GLU A 403 -16.73 22.79 4.88
CA GLU A 403 -17.72 23.47 4.05
C GLU A 403 -18.81 24.13 4.89
N GLN A 404 -19.36 23.42 5.87
CA GLN A 404 -20.33 23.98 6.82
C GLN A 404 -19.77 25.16 7.59
N MET A 405 -18.52 25.07 8.06
CA MET A 405 -17.86 26.17 8.77
C MET A 405 -17.60 27.38 7.85
N ARG A 406 -17.30 27.16 6.57
CA ARG A 406 -17.15 28.25 5.57
C ARG A 406 -18.49 28.93 5.32
N ALA A 407 -19.56 28.16 5.08
CA ALA A 407 -20.90 28.69 4.89
C ALA A 407 -21.39 29.49 6.12
N GLN A 408 -21.13 29.00 7.35
CA GLN A 408 -21.44 29.73 8.57
C GLN A 408 -20.65 31.05 8.70
N ARG A 409 -19.37 31.06 8.30
CA ARG A 409 -18.55 32.28 8.32
C ARG A 409 -19.02 33.29 7.27
N GLU A 410 -19.45 32.83 6.11
CA GLU A 410 -20.02 33.67 5.05
C GLU A 410 -21.37 34.26 5.48
N ALA A 411 -22.25 33.44 6.05
CA ALA A 411 -23.52 33.91 6.62
C ALA A 411 -23.30 34.95 7.73
N ALA A 412 -22.37 34.69 8.67
CA ALA A 412 -22.05 35.63 9.74
C ALA A 412 -21.41 36.94 9.23
N ARG A 413 -20.67 36.90 8.12
CA ARG A 413 -20.16 38.12 7.45
C ARG A 413 -21.30 38.90 6.79
N ALA A 414 -22.18 38.22 6.06
CA ALA A 414 -23.33 38.84 5.42
C ALA A 414 -24.28 39.48 6.45
N GLU A 415 -24.51 38.82 7.60
CA GLU A 415 -25.29 39.39 8.71
C GLU A 415 -24.64 40.65 9.29
N ARG A 416 -23.33 40.64 9.51
CA ARG A 416 -22.59 41.83 9.97
C ARG A 416 -22.64 42.97 8.97
N GLU A 417 -22.49 42.69 7.68
CA GLU A 417 -22.61 43.69 6.62
C GLU A 417 -24.03 44.26 6.53
N ALA A 418 -25.06 43.42 6.68
CA ALA A 418 -26.45 43.87 6.74
C ALA A 418 -26.74 44.70 7.99
N GLU A 419 -26.18 44.35 9.14
CA GLU A 419 -26.30 45.13 10.38
C GLU A 419 -25.57 46.47 10.28
N LEU A 420 -24.38 46.49 9.68
CA LEU A 420 -23.65 47.71 9.38
C LEU A 420 -24.43 48.60 8.41
N ALA A 421 -25.00 48.04 7.35
CA ALA A 421 -25.84 48.77 6.39
C ALA A 421 -27.09 49.37 7.05
N ARG A 422 -27.70 48.68 8.03
CA ARG A 422 -28.79 49.22 8.84
C ARG A 422 -28.35 50.31 9.82
N LYS A 423 -27.13 50.24 10.34
CA LYS A 423 -26.56 51.21 11.31
C LYS A 423 -25.92 52.42 10.64
N THR A 424 -25.47 52.32 9.40
CA THR A 424 -25.06 53.48 8.61
C THR A 424 -26.26 54.37 8.40
N ILE A 425 -26.25 55.52 9.07
CA ILE A 425 -27.18 56.62 8.85
C ILE A 425 -27.21 56.88 7.34
N ASP A 426 -28.38 56.75 6.72
CA ASP A 426 -28.57 57.17 5.35
C ASP A 426 -28.29 58.67 5.27
N LEU A 427 -27.13 59.02 4.71
CA LEU A 427 -26.68 60.40 4.55
C LEU A 427 -27.70 61.25 3.79
N ALA A 428 -28.58 60.64 2.97
CA ALA A 428 -29.69 61.35 2.33
C ALA A 428 -30.76 61.73 3.37
N SER A 429 -31.22 60.80 4.21
CA SER A 429 -32.16 61.08 5.30
C SER A 429 -31.62 62.08 6.34
N ALA A 430 -30.34 62.00 6.68
CA ALA A 430 -29.70 62.94 7.61
C ALA A 430 -29.49 64.35 7.00
N ARG A 431 -29.33 64.46 5.68
CA ARG A 431 -29.28 65.75 4.97
C ARG A 431 -30.68 66.36 4.81
N ALA A 432 -31.70 65.55 4.56
CA ALA A 432 -33.09 65.99 4.50
C ALA A 432 -33.58 66.54 5.85
N ALA A 433 -33.29 65.85 6.96
CA ALA A 433 -33.63 66.33 8.30
C ALA A 433 -32.92 67.65 8.71
N ARG A 434 -31.80 67.99 8.05
CA ARG A 434 -31.06 69.25 8.25
C ARG A 434 -31.55 70.41 7.39
N THR A 435 -32.40 70.16 6.39
CA THR A 435 -32.96 71.20 5.52
C THR A 435 -34.36 71.63 5.95
N GLU A 436 -34.97 70.95 6.92
CA GLU A 436 -36.27 71.30 7.53
C GLU A 436 -36.16 72.06 8.87
N GLN A 437 -34.94 72.37 9.33
CA GLN A 437 -34.66 73.34 10.42
C GLN A 437 -34.15 74.64 9.82
#